data_AF-A0A0R2AD22-F1
#
_entry.id   AF-A0A0R2AD22-F1
#
_cell.length_a   1.000
_cell.length_b   1.000
_cell.length_c   1.000
_cell.angle_alpha   90.00
_cell.angle_beta   90.00
_cell.angle_gamma   90.00
#
_symmetry.space_group_name_H-M   'P 1'
#
loop_
_entity.id
_entity.type
_entity.pdbx_description
1 polymer ?
#
loop_
_entity_poly.entity_id
_entity_poly.type
_entity_poly.pdbx_seq_one_letter_code
_entity_poly.pdbx_strand_id
1 'polypeptide(L)'
;MTEKKPKISEEVAQVKKALKTVSKKYDIEQYEAVMGAQKALYDSIDEEASLSSERVAEQVFGDNHQAKQEFLEELDQKGIQREIALEANTPVFERKYQKQKLKLDNGIEIVVPAELLKNKDYIEFVTNDDGSLSVILKKIESIKNNF
;
A
#
# COMPACT_ATOMS: atom_id res chain seq x y z
N MET A 1 25.99 0.02 24.63
CA MET A 1 25.51 -0.84 23.52
C MET A 1 24.67 0.05 22.63
N THR A 2 25.13 0.36 21.42
CA THR A 2 24.35 1.14 20.45
C THR A 2 23.32 0.20 19.83
N GLU A 3 22.06 0.29 20.23
CA GLU A 3 20.97 -0.34 19.50
C GLU A 3 21.01 0.15 18.05
N LYS A 4 21.15 -0.79 17.12
CA LYS A 4 21.14 -0.51 15.70
C LYS A 4 19.69 -0.18 15.33
N LYS A 5 19.37 1.11 15.14
CA LYS A 5 18.06 1.52 14.64
C LYS A 5 17.73 0.74 13.35
N PRO A 6 16.53 0.17 13.23
CA PRO A 6 16.11 -0.54 12.03
C PRO A 6 16.16 0.42 10.82
N LYS A 7 16.37 -0.14 9.63
CA LYS A 7 16.29 0.68 8.40
C LYS A 7 14.83 1.06 8.17
N ILE A 8 14.56 2.25 7.62
CA ILE A 8 13.19 2.70 7.25
C ILE A 8 12.44 1.64 6.42
N SER A 9 13.15 0.94 5.52
CA SER A 9 12.56 -0.14 4.72
C SER A 9 12.05 -1.32 5.55
N GLU A 10 12.69 -1.60 6.68
CA GLU A 10 12.30 -2.67 7.62
C GLU A 10 11.10 -2.22 8.46
N GLU A 11 11.08 -0.98 8.94
CA GLU A 11 9.94 -0.41 9.69
C GLU A 11 8.67 -0.39 8.82
N VAL A 12 8.78 0.10 7.59
CA VAL A 12 7.66 0.07 6.63
C VAL A 12 7.23 -1.36 6.28
N ALA A 13 8.16 -2.32 6.26
CA ALA A 13 7.80 -3.73 6.06
C ALA A 13 7.04 -4.33 7.25
N GLN A 14 7.38 -3.92 8.47
CA GLN A 14 6.69 -4.32 9.69
C GLN A 14 5.26 -3.75 9.73
N VAL A 15 5.08 -2.47 9.38
CA VAL A 15 3.76 -1.84 9.23
C VAL A 15 2.91 -2.61 8.22
N LYS A 16 3.46 -2.91 7.03
CA LYS A 16 2.76 -3.72 6.01
C LYS A 16 2.36 -5.11 6.51
N LYS A 17 3.18 -5.71 7.38
CA LYS A 17 2.89 -7.03 7.96
C LYS A 17 1.74 -6.96 8.96
N ALA A 18 1.75 -5.98 9.87
CA ALA A 18 0.66 -5.75 10.81
C ALA A 18 -0.66 -5.49 10.08
N LEU A 19 -0.60 -4.63 9.04
CA LEU A 19 -1.75 -4.33 8.20
C LEU A 19 -2.36 -5.58 7.56
N LYS A 20 -1.53 -6.45 6.97
CA LYS A 20 -2.00 -7.70 6.35
C LYS A 20 -2.66 -8.63 7.37
N THR A 21 -2.11 -8.72 8.58
CA THR A 21 -2.70 -9.53 9.66
C THR A 21 -4.10 -9.03 9.99
N VAL A 22 -4.24 -7.73 10.23
CA VAL A 22 -5.52 -7.12 10.63
C VAL A 22 -6.52 -7.17 9.47
N SER A 23 -6.10 -6.83 8.24
CA SER A 23 -6.97 -6.89 7.06
C SER A 23 -7.58 -8.28 6.86
N LYS A 24 -6.78 -9.34 7.04
CA LYS A 24 -7.26 -10.72 6.98
C LYS A 24 -8.31 -11.04 8.05
N LYS A 25 -8.21 -10.44 9.25
CA LYS A 25 -9.17 -10.66 10.34
C LYS A 25 -10.53 -10.03 10.07
N TYR A 26 -10.55 -8.93 9.32
CA TYR A 26 -11.77 -8.17 8.99
C TYR A 26 -12.27 -8.43 7.57
N ASP A 27 -11.85 -9.53 6.94
CA ASP A 27 -12.23 -9.92 5.57
C ASP A 27 -12.01 -8.82 4.53
N ILE A 28 -10.97 -7.99 4.75
CA ILE A 28 -10.52 -7.01 3.76
C ILE A 28 -9.58 -7.71 2.81
N GLU A 29 -9.89 -7.61 1.53
CA GLU A 29 -9.10 -8.19 0.47
C GLU A 29 -7.64 -7.72 0.53
N GLN A 30 -6.70 -8.67 0.48
CA GLN A 30 -5.29 -8.37 0.70
C GLN A 30 -4.74 -7.39 -0.33
N TYR A 31 -5.26 -7.41 -1.56
CA TYR A 31 -4.84 -6.47 -2.60
C TYR A 31 -5.27 -5.04 -2.26
N GLU A 32 -6.48 -4.84 -1.73
CA GLU A 32 -6.99 -3.53 -1.32
C GLU A 32 -6.17 -2.96 -0.16
N ALA A 33 -5.90 -3.79 0.86
CA ALA A 33 -5.07 -3.38 1.98
C ALA A 33 -3.66 -2.96 1.54
N VAL A 34 -3.03 -3.76 0.67
CA VAL A 34 -1.70 -3.44 0.15
C VAL A 34 -1.72 -2.16 -0.68
N MET A 35 -2.74 -1.96 -1.53
CA MET A 35 -2.90 -0.75 -2.34
C MET A 35 -3.13 0.49 -1.46
N GLY A 36 -4.01 0.42 -0.47
CA GLY A 36 -4.27 1.53 0.46
C GLY A 36 -3.02 1.94 1.24
N ALA A 37 -2.23 0.99 1.73
CA ALA A 37 -0.98 1.29 2.42
C ALA A 37 0.12 1.83 1.49
N GLN A 38 0.18 1.35 0.24
CA GLN A 38 1.09 1.92 -0.75
C GLN A 38 0.72 3.36 -1.11
N LYS A 39 -0.59 3.64 -1.22
CA LYS A 39 -1.09 5.00 -1.40
C LYS A 39 -0.69 5.89 -0.24
N ALA A 40 -0.95 5.46 1.01
CA ALA A 40 -0.58 6.24 2.19
C ALA A 40 0.93 6.53 2.21
N LEU A 41 1.75 5.54 1.84
CA LEU A 41 3.20 5.72 1.72
C LEU A 41 3.61 6.70 0.63
N TYR A 42 3.01 6.62 -0.56
CA TYR A 42 3.28 7.55 -1.63
C TYR A 42 2.91 8.99 -1.23
N ASP A 43 1.71 9.18 -0.66
CA ASP A 43 1.23 10.50 -0.22
C ASP A 43 2.11 11.09 0.88
N SER A 44 2.62 10.25 1.78
CA SER A 44 3.54 10.63 2.86
C SER A 44 4.91 11.13 2.34
N ILE A 45 5.39 10.58 1.22
CA ILE A 45 6.64 11.01 0.59
C ILE A 45 6.47 12.41 -0.01
N ASP A 46 5.34 12.65 -0.67
CA ASP A 46 5.08 13.91 -1.37
C ASP A 46 4.68 15.05 -0.40
N GLU A 47 3.95 14.77 0.68
CA GLU A 47 3.29 15.80 1.51
C GLU A 47 3.95 16.05 2.89
N GLU A 48 4.34 15.01 3.62
CA GLU A 48 4.53 15.11 5.10
C GLU A 48 5.94 14.70 5.58
N ALA A 49 6.79 14.13 4.71
CA ALA A 49 8.12 13.59 5.06
C ALA A 49 8.11 12.54 6.20
N SER A 50 6.94 12.00 6.54
CA SER A 50 6.78 10.93 7.51
C SER A 50 5.54 10.10 7.19
N LEU A 51 5.58 8.80 7.50
CA LEU A 51 4.47 7.88 7.35
C LEU A 51 3.71 7.77 8.67
N SER A 52 2.50 8.31 8.71
CA SER A 52 1.56 8.15 9.81
C SER A 52 0.78 6.83 9.71
N SER A 53 0.84 6.02 10.76
CA SER A 53 0.07 4.78 10.88
C SER A 53 -1.44 5.04 10.96
N GLU A 54 -1.86 6.14 11.57
CA GLU A 54 -3.25 6.58 11.60
C GLU A 54 -3.77 6.87 10.18
N ARG A 55 -2.98 7.56 9.34
CA ARG A 55 -3.33 7.80 7.93
C ARG A 55 -3.38 6.51 7.12
N VAL A 56 -2.46 5.58 7.36
CA VAL A 56 -2.50 4.23 6.75
C VAL A 56 -3.79 3.49 7.15
N ALA A 57 -4.14 3.53 8.43
CA ALA A 57 -5.34 2.89 8.95
C ALA A 57 -6.62 3.50 8.32
N GLU A 58 -6.68 4.82 8.20
CA GLU A 58 -7.78 5.53 7.54
C GLU A 58 -7.95 5.08 6.09
N GLN A 59 -6.85 5.05 5.33
CA GLN A 59 -6.87 4.70 3.91
C GLN A 59 -7.27 3.25 3.64
N VAL A 60 -6.96 2.34 4.56
CA VAL A 60 -7.19 0.90 4.38
C VAL A 60 -8.50 0.44 4.98
N PHE A 61 -8.86 0.96 6.16
CA PHE A 61 -10.00 0.47 6.93
C PHE A 61 -11.25 1.35 6.79
N GLY A 62 -11.17 2.56 6.24
CA GLY A 62 -12.34 3.41 5.97
C GLY A 62 -13.21 3.59 7.21
N ASP A 63 -14.49 3.26 7.18
CA ASP A 63 -15.36 3.42 8.36
C ASP A 63 -15.23 2.29 9.42
N ASN A 64 -14.37 1.29 9.19
CA ASN A 64 -14.14 0.21 10.14
C ASN A 64 -13.22 0.66 11.29
N HIS A 65 -13.81 1.39 12.25
CA HIS A 65 -13.11 1.92 13.42
C HIS A 65 -12.43 0.83 14.27
N GLN A 66 -13.03 -0.35 14.38
CA GLN A 66 -12.47 -1.45 15.16
C GLN A 66 -11.18 -1.98 14.52
N ALA A 67 -11.16 -2.15 13.20
CA ALA A 67 -9.96 -2.56 12.47
C ALA A 67 -8.84 -1.51 12.58
N LYS A 68 -9.18 -0.22 12.55
CA LYS A 68 -8.19 0.86 12.79
C LYS A 68 -7.54 0.74 14.16
N GLN A 69 -8.35 0.60 15.21
CA GLN A 69 -7.84 0.49 16.58
C GLN A 69 -6.95 -0.74 16.75
N GLU A 70 -7.42 -1.90 16.29
CA GLU A 70 -6.64 -3.14 16.40
C GLU A 70 -5.33 -3.08 15.61
N PHE A 71 -5.32 -2.43 14.45
CA PHE A 71 -4.09 -2.20 13.71
C PHE A 71 -3.08 -1.36 14.49
N LEU A 72 -3.51 -0.26 15.11
CA LEU A 72 -2.63 0.58 15.91
C LEU A 72 -2.14 -0.15 17.18
N GLU A 73 -3.00 -0.93 17.82
CA GLU A 73 -2.61 -1.78 18.96
C GLU A 73 -1.59 -2.86 18.57
N GLU A 74 -1.76 -3.50 17.40
CA GLU A 74 -0.80 -4.48 16.86
C GLU A 74 0.57 -3.85 16.60
N LEU A 75 0.63 -2.58 16.19
CA LEU A 75 1.89 -1.84 16.04
C LEU A 75 2.54 -1.57 17.40
N ASP A 76 1.77 -1.07 18.36
CA ASP A 76 2.25 -0.76 19.72
C ASP A 76 2.79 -2.01 20.42
N GLN A 77 2.07 -3.13 20.35
CA GLN A 77 2.47 -4.41 20.94
C GLN A 77 3.80 -4.93 20.37
N LYS A 78 4.11 -4.58 19.12
CA LYS A 78 5.36 -4.95 18.44
C LYS A 78 6.47 -3.91 18.61
N GLY A 79 6.21 -2.81 19.32
CA GLY A 79 7.14 -1.69 19.45
C GLY A 79 7.43 -0.99 18.11
N ILE A 80 6.51 -1.08 17.16
CA ILE A 80 6.63 -0.38 15.86
C ILE A 80 6.20 1.07 16.07
N GLN A 81 7.01 2.01 15.60
CA GLN A 81 6.67 3.44 15.70
C GLN A 81 5.46 3.75 14.83
N ARG A 82 4.52 4.53 15.39
CA ARG A 82 3.33 4.98 14.66
C ARG A 82 3.66 6.02 13.59
N GLU A 83 4.69 6.82 13.84
CA GLU A 83 5.21 7.80 12.91
C GLU A 83 6.61 7.36 12.46
N ILE A 84 6.75 7.02 11.18
CA ILE A 84 8.05 6.64 10.61
C ILE A 84 8.56 7.84 9.81
N ALA A 85 9.61 8.48 10.29
CA ALA A 85 10.27 9.54 9.54
C ALA A 85 10.79 8.98 8.21
N LEU A 86 10.26 9.51 7.12
CA LEU A 86 10.78 9.24 5.79
C LEU A 86 11.92 10.24 5.62
N GLU A 87 13.15 9.78 5.46
CA GLU A 87 14.28 10.67 5.18
C GLU A 87 13.93 11.53 3.95
N ALA A 88 13.56 12.80 4.20
CA ALA A 88 13.26 13.75 3.15
C ALA A 88 14.44 13.76 2.17
N ASN A 89 14.17 13.49 0.89
CA ASN A 89 15.16 13.36 -0.17
C ASN A 89 15.95 12.06 -0.23
N THR A 90 15.33 10.89 -0.05
CA THR A 90 15.91 9.67 -0.63
C THR A 90 15.29 9.40 -2.00
N PRO A 91 15.90 9.83 -3.13
CA PRO A 91 15.47 9.47 -4.48
C PRO A 91 15.22 7.96 -4.68
N VAL A 92 15.88 7.11 -3.89
CA VAL A 92 15.68 5.66 -3.89
C VAL A 92 14.26 5.29 -3.46
N PHE A 93 13.70 5.98 -2.45
CA PHE A 93 12.38 5.69 -1.90
C PHE A 93 11.28 6.18 -2.86
N GLU A 94 11.37 7.43 -3.33
CA GLU A 94 10.51 7.97 -4.39
C GLU A 94 10.48 7.04 -5.62
N ARG A 95 11.66 6.70 -6.17
CA ARG A 95 11.76 5.82 -7.35
C ARG A 95 11.17 4.43 -7.12
N LYS A 96 11.26 3.92 -5.89
CA LYS A 96 10.75 2.59 -5.53
C LYS A 96 9.23 2.56 -5.44
N TYR A 97 8.59 3.65 -5.01
CA TYR A 97 7.14 3.70 -4.80
C TYR A 97 6.37 4.45 -5.88
N GLN A 98 7.05 5.12 -6.81
CA GLN A 98 6.40 5.78 -7.96
C GLN A 98 5.71 4.78 -8.91
N LYS A 99 6.16 3.52 -8.95
CA LYS A 99 5.59 2.45 -9.80
C LYS A 99 5.23 1.25 -8.94
N GLN A 100 4.08 0.67 -9.23
CA GLN A 100 3.63 -0.57 -8.63
C GLN A 100 3.67 -1.70 -9.64
N LYS A 101 4.32 -2.80 -9.25
CA LYS A 101 4.26 -4.07 -10.00
C LYS A 101 3.14 -4.91 -9.43
N LEU A 102 2.09 -5.11 -10.22
CA LEU A 102 1.00 -6.04 -9.92
C LEU A 102 1.29 -7.38 -10.60
N LYS A 103 1.15 -8.45 -9.83
CA LYS A 103 1.24 -9.82 -10.31
C LYS A 103 -0.11 -10.47 -10.09
N LEU A 104 -0.75 -10.87 -11.18
CA LEU A 104 -2.03 -11.56 -11.14
C LEU A 104 -1.78 -13.07 -11.09
N ASP A 105 -2.72 -13.82 -10.52
CA ASP A 105 -2.64 -15.26 -10.30
C ASP A 105 -2.54 -16.07 -11.61
N ASN A 106 -3.11 -15.54 -12.69
CA ASN A 106 -3.04 -16.08 -14.04
C ASN A 106 -1.70 -15.80 -14.76
N GLY A 107 -0.72 -15.19 -14.08
CA GLY A 107 0.61 -14.93 -14.62
C GLY A 107 0.77 -13.60 -15.36
N ILE A 108 -0.29 -12.79 -15.48
CA ILE A 108 -0.18 -11.43 -16.00
C ILE A 108 0.60 -10.56 -15.01
N GLU A 109 1.60 -9.83 -15.51
CA GLU A 109 2.31 -8.81 -14.75
C GLU A 109 2.10 -7.44 -15.41
N ILE A 110 1.68 -6.45 -14.62
CA ILE A 110 1.59 -5.06 -15.07
C ILE A 110 2.39 -4.15 -14.14
N VAL A 111 3.06 -3.15 -14.72
CA VAL A 111 3.75 -2.10 -13.97
C VAL A 111 3.05 -0.80 -14.27
N VAL A 112 2.43 -0.21 -13.25
CA VAL A 112 1.63 1.01 -13.38
C VAL A 112 2.16 2.11 -12.45
N PRO A 113 2.08 3.39 -12.83
CA PRO A 113 2.33 4.48 -11.89
C PRO A 113 1.40 4.38 -10.68
N ALA A 114 1.92 4.60 -9.48
CA ALA A 114 1.17 4.47 -8.23
C ALA A 114 -0.02 5.45 -8.16
N GLU A 115 0.11 6.63 -8.76
CA GLU A 115 -0.97 7.61 -8.88
C GLU A 115 -2.20 7.09 -9.63
N LEU A 116 -2.02 6.22 -10.64
CA LEU A 116 -3.12 5.71 -11.47
C LEU A 116 -3.94 4.64 -10.75
N LEU A 117 -3.39 4.00 -9.72
CA LEU A 117 -4.11 3.00 -8.91
C LEU A 117 -5.31 3.60 -8.15
N LYS A 118 -5.31 4.91 -7.92
CA LYS A 118 -6.37 5.62 -7.20
C LYS A 118 -7.50 6.06 -8.12
N ASN A 119 -7.23 6.08 -9.41
CA ASN A 119 -8.11 6.70 -10.37
C ASN A 119 -8.88 5.63 -11.13
N LYS A 120 -10.14 5.41 -10.71
CA LYS A 120 -11.06 4.47 -11.35
C LYS A 120 -11.34 4.78 -12.82
N ASP A 121 -10.99 5.98 -13.28
CA ASP A 121 -11.01 6.34 -14.69
C ASP A 121 -9.89 5.70 -15.52
N TYR A 122 -8.82 5.22 -14.88
CA TYR A 122 -7.65 4.61 -15.51
C TYR A 122 -7.50 3.14 -15.12
N ILE A 123 -7.63 2.81 -13.84
CA ILE A 123 -7.50 1.44 -13.33
C ILE A 123 -8.64 1.16 -12.35
N GLU A 124 -9.39 0.10 -12.61
CA GLU A 124 -10.47 -0.36 -11.74
C GLU A 124 -10.31 -1.85 -11.41
N PHE A 125 -10.48 -2.18 -10.13
CA PHE A 125 -10.52 -3.54 -9.63
C PHE A 125 -11.99 -3.88 -9.34
N VAL A 126 -12.47 -4.98 -9.90
CA VAL A 126 -13.86 -5.44 -9.75
C VAL A 126 -13.85 -6.87 -9.24
N THR A 127 -14.51 -7.09 -8.12
CA THR A 127 -14.85 -8.43 -7.65
C THR A 127 -16.14 -8.86 -8.33
N ASN A 128 -16.09 -9.94 -9.10
CA ASN A 128 -17.24 -10.51 -9.80
C ASN A 128 -18.10 -11.34 -8.84
N ASP A 129 -19.34 -11.65 -9.23
CA ASP A 129 -20.28 -12.46 -8.44
C ASP A 129 -19.75 -13.86 -8.10
N ASP A 130 -18.87 -14.41 -8.95
CA ASP A 130 -18.22 -15.70 -8.76
C ASP A 130 -16.97 -15.64 -7.87
N GLY A 131 -16.65 -14.46 -7.32
CA GLY A 131 -15.47 -14.21 -6.49
C GLY A 131 -14.17 -13.99 -7.27
N SER A 132 -14.18 -14.07 -8.60
CA SER A 132 -13.00 -13.75 -9.41
C SER A 132 -12.74 -12.24 -9.45
N LEU A 133 -11.47 -11.85 -9.63
CA LEU A 133 -11.05 -10.45 -9.72
C LEU A 133 -10.80 -10.04 -11.18
N SER A 134 -11.38 -8.92 -11.58
CA SER A 134 -11.10 -8.27 -12.86
C SER A 134 -10.30 -6.99 -12.66
N VAL A 135 -9.29 -6.78 -13.50
CA VAL A 135 -8.54 -5.52 -13.57
C VAL A 135 -8.86 -4.83 -14.91
N ILE A 136 -9.55 -3.70 -14.85
CA ILE A 136 -9.97 -2.94 -16.03
C ILE A 136 -9.00 -1.77 -16.23
N LEU A 137 -8.28 -1.79 -17.35
CA LEU A 137 -7.41 -0.68 -17.78
C LEU A 137 -8.17 0.19 -18.80
N LYS A 138 -8.28 1.48 -18.52
CA LYS A 138 -9.08 2.44 -19.28
C LYS A 138 -8.18 3.55 -19.86
N LYS A 139 -8.72 4.32 -20.81
CA LYS A 139 -8.04 5.48 -21.44
C LYS A 139 -6.68 5.14 -22.08
N ILE A 140 -6.59 3.99 -22.76
CA ILE A 140 -5.40 3.55 -23.48
C ILE A 140 -5.54 3.90 -24.97
N GLU A 141 -4.66 4.77 -25.48
CA GLU A 141 -4.69 5.21 -26.88
C GLU A 141 -3.94 4.27 -27.83
N SER A 142 -2.88 3.62 -27.35
CA SER A 142 -2.08 2.70 -28.15
C SER A 142 -1.41 1.64 -27.30
N ILE A 143 -1.23 0.45 -27.89
CA ILE A 143 -0.48 -0.66 -27.30
C ILE A 143 0.71 -0.92 -28.21
N LYS A 144 1.93 -0.87 -27.64
CA LYS A 144 3.16 -1.18 -28.36
C LYS A 144 3.65 -2.56 -27.96
N ASN A 145 4.05 -3.32 -28.97
CA ASN A 145 4.73 -4.58 -28.81
C ASN A 145 6.18 -4.40 -29.25
N ASN A 146 7.13 -4.75 -28.40
CA ASN A 146 8.56 -4.59 -28.68
C ASN A 146 9.21 -5.90 -29.20
N PHE A 147 8.41 -6.85 -29.67
CA PHE A 147 8.89 -8.03 -30.39
C PHE A 147 9.48 -7.67 -31.76
#